data_AF-A0A7F8RJX7-F1
#
_entry.id   AF-A0A7F8RJX7-F1
#
_cell.length_a   1.000
_cell.length_b   1.000
_cell.length_c   1.000
_cell.angle_alpha   90.00
_cell.angle_beta   90.00
_cell.angle_gamma   90.00
#
_symmetry.space_group_name_H-M   'P 1'
#
loop_
_entity.id
_entity.type
_entity.pdbx_description
1 polymer ?
#
loop_
_entity_poly.entity_id
_entity_poly.type
_entity_poly.pdbx_seq_one_letter_code
_entity_poly.pdbx_strand_id
1 'polypeptide(L)'
;MSLQGGENLELSLKVWLCGGSVEILPCSRVGHIYRNQETHSPLDQEAALRNKVRIAETWLGSFKETFYRHSPEAFSLSKAEKPDCTERLQLQRRLGCRMFHWFLANIYPELYPSECRPRFSGKLHNSGLGFCVDCQEEGDILGCVMMLALCSDSRPQQGNISL
;
A
#
# COMPACT_ATOMS: atom_id res chain seq x y z
N MET A 1 -0.10 7.36 15.92
CA MET A 1 -0.13 5.96 15.45
C MET A 1 -0.39 5.08 16.64
N SER A 2 -1.07 3.95 16.44
CA SER A 2 -1.39 2.96 17.47
C SER A 2 -0.78 1.62 17.04
N LEU A 3 -0.02 0.97 17.91
CA LEU A 3 0.72 -0.29 17.66
C LEU A 3 1.69 -0.25 16.45
N GLN A 4 2.45 -1.33 16.26
CA GLN A 4 3.49 -1.50 15.24
C GLN A 4 2.88 -1.57 13.84
N GLY A 5 3.48 -0.87 12.88
CA GLY A 5 3.10 -0.94 11.47
C GLY A 5 2.89 0.42 10.83
N GLY A 6 3.72 0.71 9.82
CA GLY A 6 3.61 1.89 8.95
C GLY A 6 4.41 3.11 9.42
N GLU A 7 4.98 3.11 10.63
CA GLU A 7 5.78 4.21 11.17
C GLU A 7 7.05 4.47 10.35
N ASN A 8 7.69 3.41 9.84
CA ASN A 8 8.82 3.49 8.93
C ASN A 8 8.44 4.20 7.61
N LEU A 9 7.28 3.88 7.06
CA LEU A 9 6.76 4.50 5.84
C LEU A 9 6.36 5.96 6.09
N GLU A 10 5.63 6.25 7.18
CA GLU A 10 5.26 7.63 7.54
C GLU A 10 6.51 8.50 7.72
N LEU A 11 7.53 7.99 8.42
CA LEU A 11 8.77 8.71 8.63
C LEU A 11 9.51 8.94 7.31
N SER A 12 9.62 7.92 6.46
CA SER A 12 10.29 8.03 5.15
C SER A 12 9.64 9.10 4.27
N LEU A 13 8.30 9.06 4.15
CA LEU A 13 7.54 10.05 3.39
C LEU A 13 7.71 11.45 3.96
N LYS A 14 7.61 11.60 5.29
CA LYS A 14 7.81 12.88 5.97
C LYS A 14 9.19 13.45 5.68
N VAL A 15 10.25 12.67 5.84
CA VAL A 15 11.63 13.13 5.64
C VAL A 15 11.82 13.62 4.20
N TRP A 16 11.47 12.81 3.20
CA TRP A 16 11.64 13.18 1.81
C TRP A 16 10.79 14.38 1.39
N LEU A 17 9.52 14.41 1.77
CA LEU A 17 8.61 15.48 1.37
C LEU A 17 8.93 16.81 2.05
N CYS A 18 9.50 16.78 3.26
CA CYS A 18 9.81 17.98 4.02
C CYS A 18 11.28 18.41 3.92
N GLY A 19 12.02 17.92 2.92
CA GLY A 19 13.35 18.44 2.54
C GLY A 19 14.56 17.72 3.16
N GLY A 20 14.38 16.59 3.81
CA GLY A 20 15.48 15.71 4.23
C GLY A 20 15.78 14.60 3.20
N SER A 21 16.71 13.72 3.56
CA SER A 21 17.06 12.52 2.80
C SER A 21 17.03 11.27 3.69
N VAL A 22 16.78 10.12 3.07
CA VAL A 22 16.88 8.80 3.72
C VAL A 22 17.95 8.02 2.96
N GLU A 23 19.03 7.64 3.65
CA GLU A 23 20.21 7.04 3.05
C GLU A 23 20.59 5.74 3.75
N ILE A 24 21.05 4.76 2.96
CA ILE A 24 21.62 3.51 3.46
C ILE A 24 23.14 3.62 3.31
N LEU A 25 23.87 3.69 4.43
CA LEU A 25 25.33 3.76 4.43
C LEU A 25 25.93 2.35 4.46
N PRO A 26 26.54 1.86 3.36
CA PRO A 26 27.01 0.47 3.26
C PRO A 26 28.16 0.13 4.23
N CYS A 27 28.84 1.16 4.76
CA CYS A 27 29.90 1.02 5.75
C CYS A 27 29.38 0.85 7.18
N SER A 28 28.13 1.24 7.46
CA SER A 28 27.50 1.05 8.77
C SER A 28 26.69 -0.24 8.77
N ARG A 29 27.09 -1.22 9.58
CA ARG A 29 26.52 -2.58 9.53
C ARG A 29 25.92 -2.95 10.88
N VAL A 30 24.63 -3.28 10.86
CA VAL A 30 23.89 -3.83 11.99
C VAL A 30 23.20 -5.11 11.52
N GLY A 31 23.44 -6.22 12.21
CA GLY A 31 22.75 -7.48 11.91
C GLY A 31 21.34 -7.48 12.52
N HIS A 32 20.33 -7.79 11.71
CA HIS A 32 18.96 -7.99 12.16
C HIS A 32 18.54 -9.44 11.91
N ILE A 33 18.11 -10.15 12.95
CA ILE A 33 17.59 -11.51 12.82
C ILE A 33 16.09 -11.39 12.56
N TYR A 34 15.70 -11.64 11.31
CA TYR A 34 14.29 -11.69 10.94
C TYR A 34 13.60 -12.91 11.57
N ARG A 35 12.41 -12.70 12.13
CA ARG A 35 11.55 -13.78 12.61
C ARG A 35 10.62 -14.19 11.46
N ASN A 36 10.49 -15.50 11.22
CA ASN A 36 9.74 -16.02 10.07
C ASN A 36 8.24 -15.70 10.08
N GLN A 37 7.64 -15.50 11.26
CA GLN A 37 6.24 -15.07 11.38
C GLN A 37 6.09 -14.25 12.65
N GLU A 38 5.81 -12.95 12.50
CA GLU A 38 5.11 -12.22 13.55
C GLU A 38 3.63 -12.62 13.44
N THR A 39 3.15 -13.43 14.37
CA THR A 39 1.71 -13.66 14.52
C THR A 39 1.07 -12.38 15.04
N HIS A 40 0.77 -11.46 14.12
CA HIS A 40 0.02 -10.25 14.43
C HIS A 40 -1.37 -10.66 14.89
N SER A 41 -1.73 -10.26 16.11
CA SER A 41 -3.09 -10.41 16.58
C SER A 41 -4.05 -9.66 15.64
N PRO A 42 -5.34 -10.04 15.59
CA PRO A 42 -6.32 -9.30 14.80
C PRO A 42 -6.35 -7.79 15.14
N LEU A 43 -6.09 -7.46 16.40
CA LEU A 43 -5.97 -6.07 16.87
C LEU A 43 -4.76 -5.35 16.26
N ASP A 44 -3.63 -6.03 16.12
CA ASP A 44 -2.43 -5.48 15.47
C ASP A 44 -2.68 -5.20 13.98
N GLN A 45 -3.39 -6.12 13.30
CA GLN A 45 -3.73 -5.96 11.88
C GLN A 45 -4.65 -4.77 11.66
N GLU A 46 -5.68 -4.62 12.49
CA GLU A 46 -6.60 -3.48 12.44
C GLU A 46 -5.86 -2.17 12.75
N ALA A 47 -4.96 -2.17 13.75
CA ALA A 47 -4.15 -1.00 14.08
C ALA A 47 -3.18 -0.61 12.94
N ALA A 48 -2.55 -1.60 12.30
CA ALA A 48 -1.71 -1.39 11.12
C ALA A 48 -2.53 -0.83 9.94
N LEU A 49 -3.76 -1.32 9.73
CA LEU A 49 -4.66 -0.80 8.71
C LEU A 49 -5.04 0.66 8.99
N ARG A 50 -5.42 1.01 10.23
CA ARG A 50 -5.66 2.40 10.66
C ARG A 50 -4.44 3.29 10.42
N ASN A 51 -3.24 2.80 10.72
CA ASN A 51 -2.00 3.53 10.48
C ASN A 51 -1.78 3.78 8.98
N LYS A 52 -2.00 2.78 8.12
CA LYS A 52 -1.95 2.94 6.65
C LYS A 52 -2.96 3.97 6.15
N VAL A 53 -4.19 3.96 6.67
CA VAL A 53 -5.20 4.98 6.34
C VAL A 53 -4.73 6.38 6.73
N ARG A 54 -4.18 6.56 7.94
CA ARG A 54 -3.63 7.87 8.38
C ARG A 54 -2.50 8.34 7.46
N ILE A 55 -1.62 7.44 7.04
CA ILE A 55 -0.55 7.76 6.09
C ILE A 55 -1.14 8.19 4.75
N ALA A 56 -2.14 7.46 4.24
CA ALA A 56 -2.80 7.77 2.98
C ALA A 56 -3.45 9.15 2.99
N GLU A 57 -4.23 9.45 4.05
CA GLU A 57 -4.90 10.73 4.22
C GLU A 57 -3.93 11.91 4.42
N THR A 58 -2.79 11.66 5.06
CA THR A 58 -1.81 12.71 5.36
C THR A 58 -0.87 12.95 4.18
N TRP A 59 -0.27 11.90 3.61
CA TRP A 59 0.94 12.02 2.79
C TRP A 59 0.74 11.77 1.30
N LEU A 60 -0.29 11.01 0.89
CA LEU A 60 -0.41 10.56 -0.50
C LEU A 60 -1.18 11.54 -1.42
N GLY A 61 -1.81 12.58 -0.88
CA GLY A 61 -2.58 13.53 -1.67
C GLY A 61 -3.64 12.84 -2.53
N SER A 62 -3.66 13.09 -3.85
CA SER A 62 -4.58 12.44 -4.80
C SER A 62 -4.29 10.95 -5.04
N PHE A 63 -3.08 10.47 -4.74
CA PHE A 63 -2.69 9.07 -4.95
C PHE A 63 -3.29 8.12 -3.91
N LYS A 64 -3.90 8.65 -2.84
CA LYS A 64 -4.62 7.83 -1.85
C LYS A 64 -5.78 7.04 -2.46
N GLU A 65 -6.37 7.53 -3.56
CA GLU A 65 -7.43 6.80 -4.28
C GLU A 65 -6.91 5.49 -4.89
N THR A 66 -5.66 5.45 -5.33
CA THR A 66 -5.02 4.22 -5.79
C THR A 66 -4.84 3.25 -4.63
N PHE A 67 -4.45 3.73 -3.45
CA PHE A 67 -4.37 2.89 -2.25
C PHE A 67 -5.74 2.30 -1.88
N TYR A 68 -6.78 3.12 -1.83
CA TYR A 68 -8.14 2.68 -1.49
C TYR A 68 -8.74 1.71 -2.52
N ARG A 69 -8.40 1.84 -3.80
CA ARG A 69 -8.82 0.88 -4.84
C ARG A 69 -8.28 -0.52 -4.59
N HIS A 70 -7.04 -0.62 -4.10
CA HIS A 70 -6.39 -1.91 -3.82
C HIS A 70 -6.64 -2.42 -2.40
N SER A 71 -7.24 -1.60 -1.52
CA SER A 71 -7.62 -2.00 -0.16
C SER A 71 -9.04 -1.51 0.19
N PRO A 72 -10.08 -2.27 -0.21
CA PRO A 72 -11.48 -1.94 0.09
C PRO A 72 -11.77 -1.84 1.60
N GLU A 73 -11.07 -2.62 2.41
CA GLU A 73 -11.14 -2.57 3.88
C GLU A 73 -10.66 -1.22 4.42
N ALA A 74 -9.52 -0.72 3.93
CA ALA A 74 -9.01 0.60 4.30
C ALA A 74 -9.96 1.73 3.89
N PHE A 75 -10.63 1.59 2.73
CA PHE A 75 -11.62 2.55 2.27
C PHE A 75 -12.86 2.57 3.18
N SER A 76 -13.38 1.39 3.54
CA SER A 76 -14.53 1.28 4.46
C SER A 76 -14.19 1.89 5.82
N LEU A 77 -12.99 1.60 6.32
CA LEU A 77 -12.48 2.13 7.59
C LEU A 77 -12.34 3.66 7.58
N SER A 78 -11.80 4.23 6.49
CA SER A 78 -11.64 5.69 6.38
C SER A 78 -12.98 6.43 6.37
N LYS A 79 -14.03 5.82 5.82
CA LYS A 79 -15.40 6.36 5.84
C LYS A 79 -16.06 6.26 7.21
N ALA A 80 -15.85 5.15 7.92
CA ALA A 80 -16.44 4.89 9.22
C ALA A 80 -15.80 5.76 10.33
N GLU A 81 -14.46 5.76 10.42
CA GLU A 81 -13.74 6.40 11.52
C GLU A 81 -13.41 7.87 11.27
N LYS A 82 -13.26 8.29 10.00
CA LYS A 82 -12.78 9.63 9.61
C LYS A 82 -11.55 10.07 10.44
N PRO A 83 -10.37 9.47 10.22
CA PRO A 83 -9.22 9.69 11.08
C PRO A 83 -8.80 11.16 11.13
N ASP A 84 -8.67 11.70 12.34
CA ASP A 84 -8.16 13.05 12.53
C ASP A 84 -6.67 13.14 12.17
N CYS A 85 -6.39 13.90 11.12
CA CYS A 85 -5.05 14.16 10.61
C CYS A 85 -4.64 15.63 10.77
N THR A 86 -5.40 16.42 11.53
CA THR A 86 -5.27 17.90 11.59
C THR A 86 -3.86 18.34 11.98
N GLU A 87 -3.29 17.80 13.05
CA GLU A 87 -1.93 18.16 13.50
C GLU A 87 -0.85 17.84 12.45
N ARG A 88 -1.01 16.72 11.74
CA ARG A 88 -0.06 16.29 10.71
C ARG A 88 -0.13 17.19 9.49
N LEU A 89 -1.34 17.55 9.06
CA LEU A 89 -1.57 18.50 7.97
C LEU A 89 -1.05 19.89 8.35
N GLN A 90 -1.22 20.33 9.60
CA GLN A 90 -0.62 21.58 10.08
C GLN A 90 0.91 21.50 10.08
N LEU A 91 1.51 20.38 10.48
CA LEU A 91 2.96 20.18 10.41
C LEU A 91 3.47 20.28 8.97
N GLN A 92 2.80 19.64 8.01
CA GLN A 92 3.17 19.75 6.59
C GLN A 92 3.19 21.19 6.09
N ARG A 93 2.18 21.98 6.47
CA ARG A 93 2.11 23.40 6.13
C ARG A 93 3.23 24.20 6.79
N ARG A 94 3.48 23.98 8.09
CA ARG A 94 4.53 24.67 8.85
C ARG A 94 5.93 24.41 8.28
N LEU A 95 6.18 23.19 7.82
CA LEU A 95 7.48 22.79 7.25
C LEU A 95 7.61 23.09 5.75
N GLY A 96 6.54 23.57 5.09
CA GLY A 96 6.55 23.81 3.65
C GLY A 96 6.80 22.53 2.83
N CYS A 97 6.26 21.39 3.28
CA CYS A 97 6.52 20.11 2.63
C CYS A 97 5.95 20.06 1.20
N ARG A 98 6.64 19.32 0.34
CA ARG A 98 6.26 19.04 -1.04
C ARG A 98 5.09 18.05 -1.08
N MET A 99 4.39 18.02 -2.21
CA MET A 99 3.29 17.08 -2.46
C MET A 99 3.82 15.71 -2.88
N PHE A 100 3.05 14.63 -2.67
CA PHE A 100 3.44 13.26 -3.03
C PHE A 100 3.83 13.06 -4.50
N HIS A 101 3.21 13.83 -5.41
CA HIS A 101 3.60 13.84 -6.82
C HIS A 101 5.10 14.14 -6.99
N TRP A 102 5.65 15.07 -6.21
CA TRP A 102 7.08 15.38 -6.27
C TRP A 102 7.93 14.19 -5.83
N PHE A 103 7.50 13.47 -4.79
CA PHE A 103 8.20 12.26 -4.33
C PHE A 103 8.27 11.20 -5.44
N LEU A 104 7.15 10.91 -6.11
CA LEU A 104 7.15 9.97 -7.23
C LEU A 104 8.03 10.49 -8.38
N ALA A 105 7.95 11.76 -8.73
CA ALA A 105 8.74 12.29 -9.86
C ALA A 105 10.26 12.39 -9.61
N ASN A 106 10.71 12.49 -8.34
CA ASN A 106 12.11 12.81 -8.03
C ASN A 106 12.82 11.77 -7.16
N ILE A 107 12.08 11.03 -6.34
CA ILE A 107 12.65 10.08 -5.36
C ILE A 107 12.40 8.63 -5.78
N TYR A 108 11.20 8.33 -6.28
CA TYR A 108 10.87 6.97 -6.72
C TYR A 108 10.10 6.95 -8.05
N PRO A 109 10.73 7.37 -9.17
CA PRO A 109 10.08 7.48 -10.48
C PRO A 109 9.67 6.14 -11.07
N GLU A 110 10.34 5.04 -10.71
CA GLU A 110 10.00 3.69 -11.14
C GLU A 110 8.66 3.22 -10.55
N LEU A 111 8.23 3.81 -9.43
CA LEU A 111 6.93 3.55 -8.81
C LEU A 111 5.80 4.36 -9.47
N TYR A 112 6.12 5.36 -10.30
CA TYR A 112 5.09 6.12 -10.99
C TYR A 112 4.23 5.14 -11.77
N PRO A 113 2.89 5.16 -11.64
CA PRO A 113 2.05 4.22 -12.36
C PRO A 113 2.33 4.39 -13.84
N SER A 114 3.03 3.43 -14.45
CA SER A 114 3.09 3.33 -15.90
C SER A 114 1.64 3.30 -16.33
N GLU A 115 1.19 4.32 -17.06
CA GLU A 115 -0.20 4.53 -17.45
C GLU A 115 -0.70 3.47 -18.44
N CYS A 116 -0.55 2.19 -18.14
CA CYS A 116 -1.54 1.21 -18.53
C CYS A 116 -2.64 1.32 -17.49
N ARG A 117 -3.54 2.30 -17.63
CA ARG A 117 -4.90 2.09 -17.13
C ARG A 117 -5.49 1.03 -18.05
N PRO A 118 -5.53 -0.24 -17.66
CA PRO A 118 -6.18 -1.22 -18.51
C PRO A 118 -7.60 -0.75 -18.76
N ARG A 119 -8.05 -0.89 -19.99
CA ARG A 119 -9.42 -0.53 -20.36
C ARG A 119 -10.40 -1.42 -19.60
N PHE A 120 -9.94 -2.60 -19.19
CA PHE A 120 -10.68 -3.56 -18.41
C PHE A 120 -9.82 -4.13 -17.29
N SER A 121 -10.29 -4.01 -16.05
CA SER A 121 -9.72 -4.66 -14.88
C SER A 121 -10.82 -5.37 -14.11
N GLY A 122 -10.62 -6.64 -13.77
CA GLY A 122 -11.57 -7.43 -13.00
C GLY A 122 -11.30 -8.91 -13.16
N LYS A 123 -12.09 -9.73 -12.47
CA LYS A 123 -11.91 -11.19 -12.44
C LYS A 123 -12.24 -11.82 -13.79
N LEU A 124 -11.44 -12.80 -14.20
CA LEU A 124 -11.73 -13.64 -15.37
C LEU A 124 -12.55 -14.86 -14.93
N HIS A 125 -13.82 -14.90 -15.31
CA HIS A 125 -14.75 -15.98 -14.95
C HIS A 125 -14.90 -17.01 -16.08
N ASN A 126 -14.70 -18.28 -15.76
CA ASN A 126 -14.98 -19.40 -16.64
C ASN A 126 -16.45 -19.83 -16.50
N SER A 127 -17.27 -19.58 -17.52
CA SER A 127 -18.71 -19.88 -17.52
C SER A 127 -19.04 -21.38 -17.54
N GLY A 128 -18.14 -22.24 -17.99
CA GLY A 128 -18.39 -23.69 -18.08
C GLY A 128 -18.20 -24.42 -16.75
N LEU A 129 -17.29 -23.95 -15.91
CA LEU A 129 -16.97 -24.57 -14.63
C LEU A 129 -17.42 -23.72 -13.43
N GLY A 130 -17.74 -22.43 -13.62
CA GLY A 130 -18.12 -21.53 -12.52
C GLY A 130 -16.96 -21.09 -11.62
N PHE A 131 -15.71 -21.15 -12.13
CA PHE A 131 -14.50 -20.79 -11.41
C PHE A 131 -13.86 -19.53 -12.00
N CYS A 132 -13.06 -18.83 -11.19
CA CYS A 132 -12.30 -17.67 -11.60
C CYS A 132 -10.82 -18.03 -11.78
N VAL A 133 -10.12 -17.35 -12.69
CA VAL A 133 -8.66 -17.46 -12.77
C VAL A 133 -8.04 -16.86 -11.52
N ASP A 134 -7.15 -17.63 -10.91
CA ASP A 134 -6.41 -17.29 -9.70
C ASP A 134 -4.93 -17.65 -9.88
N CYS A 135 -4.09 -16.94 -9.15
CA CYS A 135 -2.66 -17.15 -9.09
C CYS A 135 -2.32 -17.46 -7.64
N GLN A 136 -1.93 -18.69 -7.34
CA GLN A 136 -1.69 -19.14 -5.97
C GLN A 136 -0.19 -19.26 -5.70
N GLU A 137 0.46 -18.17 -5.25
CA GLU A 137 1.70 -18.24 -4.44
C GLU A 137 1.97 -16.95 -3.63
N GLU A 138 2.58 -17.13 -2.46
CA GLU A 138 3.13 -16.10 -1.54
C GLU A 138 4.43 -15.44 -2.05
N GLY A 139 4.70 -15.48 -3.37
CA GLY A 139 5.98 -15.11 -3.97
C GLY A 139 5.88 -14.42 -5.35
N ASP A 140 7.06 -14.17 -5.95
CA ASP A 140 7.30 -13.26 -7.09
C ASP A 140 6.34 -13.45 -8.28
N ILE A 141 5.88 -12.33 -8.85
CA ILE A 141 4.81 -12.26 -9.88
C ILE A 141 5.26 -12.89 -11.21
N LEU A 142 6.58 -12.99 -11.43
CA LEU A 142 7.21 -13.57 -12.60
C LEU A 142 7.34 -15.09 -12.47
N GLY A 143 6.26 -15.82 -12.78
CA GLY A 143 6.27 -17.29 -12.84
C GLY A 143 5.02 -17.98 -12.33
N CYS A 144 3.98 -17.21 -11.97
CA CYS A 144 2.79 -17.80 -11.38
C CYS A 144 2.04 -18.73 -12.34
N VAL A 145 1.79 -19.95 -11.88
CA VAL A 145 0.91 -20.90 -12.57
C VAL A 145 -0.53 -20.45 -12.38
N MET A 146 -1.14 -20.00 -13.47
CA MET A 146 -2.57 -19.66 -13.49
C MET A 146 -3.41 -20.91 -13.27
N MET A 147 -4.27 -20.88 -12.25
CA MET A 147 -5.20 -21.97 -11.93
C MET A 147 -6.64 -21.45 -11.85
N LEU A 148 -7.60 -22.37 -11.84
CA LEU A 148 -9.00 -22.04 -11.58
C LEU A 148 -9.30 -22.23 -10.09
N ALA A 149 -9.84 -21.21 -9.43
CA ALA A 149 -10.26 -21.24 -8.04
C ALA A 149 -11.67 -20.68 -7.86
N LEU A 150 -12.25 -20.92 -6.68
CA LEU A 150 -13.54 -20.36 -6.32
C LEU A 150 -13.46 -18.83 -6.36
N CYS A 151 -14.40 -18.20 -7.07
CA CYS A 151 -14.47 -16.75 -7.13
C CYS A 151 -14.72 -16.18 -5.73
N SER A 152 -13.80 -15.34 -5.25
CA SER A 152 -13.85 -14.72 -3.93
C SER A 152 -13.53 -13.23 -4.02
N ASP A 153 -14.24 -12.40 -3.26
CA ASP A 153 -14.03 -10.94 -3.25
C ASP A 153 -12.88 -10.50 -2.33
N SER A 154 -12.34 -11.40 -1.51
CA SER A 154 -11.37 -11.08 -0.46
C SER A 154 -9.90 -11.27 -0.84
N ARG A 155 -9.59 -11.75 -2.06
CA ARG A 155 -8.21 -11.98 -2.51
C ARG A 155 -7.81 -10.99 -3.61
N PRO A 156 -6.87 -10.05 -3.36
CA PRO A 156 -6.39 -9.11 -4.39
C PRO A 156 -5.60 -9.79 -5.52
N GLN A 157 -5.17 -11.05 -5.32
CA GLN A 157 -4.45 -11.86 -6.31
C GLN A 157 -5.36 -12.69 -7.24
N GLN A 158 -6.68 -12.71 -6.98
CA GLN A 158 -7.64 -13.34 -7.89
C GLN A 158 -7.84 -12.47 -9.14
N GLY A 159 -6.87 -12.58 -10.06
CA GLY A 159 -7.06 -12.26 -11.45
C GLY A 159 -7.38 -10.80 -11.74
N ASN A 160 -6.62 -9.84 -11.21
CA ASN A 160 -6.57 -8.50 -11.81
C ASN A 160 -5.81 -8.57 -13.14
N ILE A 161 -6.42 -9.21 -14.14
CA ILE A 161 -5.94 -9.18 -15.51
C ILE A 161 -6.24 -7.79 -16.05
N SER A 162 -5.19 -7.10 -16.45
CA SER A 162 -5.21 -5.75 -16.99
C SER A 162 -5.04 -5.87 -18.50
N LEU A 163 -6.12 -5.67 -19.27
CA LEU A 163 -6.14 -5.66 -20.75
C LEU A 163 -6.18 -4.24 -21.32
#